data_AF-A0A819WPK6-F1
#
_entry.id   AF-A0A819WPK6-F1
#
_cell.length_a   1.000
_cell.length_b   1.000
_cell.length_c   1.000
_cell.angle_alpha   90.00
_cell.angle_beta   90.00
_cell.angle_gamma   90.00
#
_symmetry.space_group_name_H-M   'P 1'
#
loop_
_entity.id
_entity.type
_entity.pdbx_description
1 polymer ?
#
loop_
_entity_poly.entity_id
_entity_poly.type
_entity_poly.pdbx_seq_one_letter_code
_entity_poly.pdbx_strand_id
1 'polypeptide(L)'
;MQDHYSTQQHQHTLLNAVHQMLSQLNDRQMDIEHSRTTTAGPCNPATAQSDELYEMLSILVGGIETLTNDEQRLANEALQMQTAIPTLAEEFSKVKLSDEESNAFLEGVRHNQAILNQDLLSLQEKINDLQCVSYDGTLVWKIANFHEKMIDAQSERQTSIYSPPFYSSPNG
;
A
#
# COMPACT_ATOMS: atom_id res chain seq x y z
N MET A 1 -5.66 5.33 -19.62
CA MET A 1 -5.92 6.70 -20.11
C MET A 1 -6.18 6.69 -21.63
N GLN A 2 -6.92 5.71 -22.16
CA GLN A 2 -7.01 5.49 -23.62
C GLN A 2 -8.32 5.98 -24.27
N ASP A 3 -9.36 6.32 -23.49
CA ASP A 3 -10.71 6.47 -24.06
C ASP A 3 -11.04 7.89 -24.54
N HIS A 4 -10.17 8.87 -24.32
CA HIS A 4 -10.50 10.29 -24.60
C HIS A 4 -10.60 10.62 -26.10
N TYR A 5 -9.86 9.89 -26.95
CA TYR A 5 -9.84 10.10 -28.40
C TYR A 5 -11.01 9.43 -29.15
N SER A 6 -11.78 8.56 -28.49
CA SER A 6 -12.90 7.83 -29.11
C SER A 6 -14.27 8.50 -28.95
N THR A 7 -14.31 9.67 -28.31
CA THR A 7 -15.56 10.41 -28.09
C THR A 7 -15.98 11.14 -29.36
N GLN A 8 -17.22 10.97 -29.83
CA GLN A 8 -17.73 11.62 -31.06
C GLN A 8 -17.50 13.14 -31.07
N GLN A 9 -17.59 13.79 -29.90
CA GLN A 9 -17.38 15.22 -29.75
C GLN A 9 -15.93 15.63 -30.09
N HIS A 10 -14.95 14.79 -29.73
CA HIS A 10 -13.55 15.03 -30.06
C HIS A 10 -13.29 14.86 -31.56
N GLN A 11 -13.86 13.82 -32.17
CA GLN A 11 -13.79 13.60 -33.62
C GLN A 11 -14.41 14.76 -34.42
N HIS A 12 -15.56 15.29 -33.97
CA HIS A 12 -16.20 16.44 -34.61
C HIS A 12 -15.35 17.71 -34.50
N THR A 13 -14.68 17.91 -33.37
CA THR A 13 -13.79 19.07 -33.14
C THR A 13 -12.58 19.00 -34.07
N LEU A 14 -11.98 17.82 -34.23
CA LEU A 14 -10.85 17.61 -35.16
C LEU A 14 -11.26 17.84 -36.62
N LEU A 15 -12.44 17.34 -37.03
CA LEU A 15 -12.94 17.55 -38.39
C LEU A 15 -13.21 19.03 -38.69
N ASN A 16 -13.79 19.77 -37.75
CA ASN A 16 -14.02 21.22 -37.91
C ASN A 16 -12.70 22.00 -38.00
N ALA A 17 -11.68 21.63 -37.21
CA ALA A 17 -10.37 22.26 -37.29
C ALA A 17 -9.70 22.05 -38.66
N VAL A 18 -9.79 20.83 -39.20
CA VAL A 18 -9.29 20.52 -40.55
C VAL A 18 -10.04 21.30 -41.63
N HIS A 19 -11.37 21.39 -41.53
CA HIS A 19 -12.18 22.19 -42.44
C HIS A 19 -11.81 23.68 -42.41
N GLN A 20 -11.54 24.22 -41.22
CA GLN A 20 -11.15 25.62 -41.06
C GLN A 20 -9.76 25.89 -41.66
N MET A 21 -8.81 24.96 -41.52
CA MET A 21 -7.50 25.07 -42.16
C MET A 21 -7.59 25.00 -43.69
N LEU A 22 -8.45 24.12 -44.23
CA LEU A 22 -8.69 24.03 -45.67
C LEU A 22 -9.36 25.29 -46.23
N SER A 23 -10.29 25.91 -45.48
CA SER A 23 -10.87 27.21 -45.83
C SER A 23 -9.83 28.32 -45.85
N GLN A 24 -8.91 28.36 -44.88
CA GLN A 24 -7.85 29.37 -44.84
C GLN A 24 -6.85 29.24 -45.99
N LEU A 25 -6.59 28.02 -46.47
CA LEU A 25 -5.78 27.80 -47.66
C LEU A 25 -6.48 28.27 -48.94
N ASN A 26 -7.80 28.10 -49.02
CA ASN A 26 -8.60 28.53 -50.17
C ASN A 26 -8.74 30.07 -50.24
N ASP A 27 -8.87 30.76 -49.11
CA ASP A 27 -8.96 32.23 -49.07
C ASP A 27 -7.59 32.90 -49.31
N ARG A 28 -6.47 32.23 -49.02
CA ARG A 28 -5.13 32.74 -49.32
C ARG A 28 -4.77 32.71 -50.82
N GLN A 29 -5.58 32.10 -51.66
CA GLN A 29 -5.32 31.96 -53.10
C GLN A 29 -5.84 33.15 -53.94
N MET A 30 -6.49 34.16 -53.34
CA MET A 30 -7.00 35.34 -54.07
C MET A 30 -6.36 36.70 -53.72
N ASP A 31 -5.24 36.74 -52.98
CA ASP A 31 -4.51 37.99 -52.69
C ASP A 31 -3.03 37.96 -53.19
N ILE A 32 -2.79 37.33 -54.35
CA ILE A 32 -1.50 37.42 -55.06
C ILE A 32 -1.69 38.17 -56.38
N GLU A 33 -2.35 39.33 -56.37
CA GLU A 33 -2.07 40.39 -57.33
C GLU A 33 -2.24 41.72 -56.63
N HIS A 34 -1.24 42.61 -56.75
CA HIS A 34 -1.14 43.98 -56.20
C HIS A 34 -0.26 44.14 -54.95
N SER A 35 1.06 44.03 -55.14
CA SER A 35 2.03 45.02 -54.65
C SER A 35 3.42 44.79 -55.30
N ARG A 36 3.62 45.34 -56.50
CA ARG A 36 4.96 45.51 -57.10
C ARG A 36 5.43 46.92 -56.81
N THR A 37 6.39 47.11 -55.90
CA THR A 37 7.27 48.29 -55.90
C THR A 37 8.67 47.95 -55.34
N THR A 38 9.62 47.81 -56.28
CA THR A 38 11.01 48.32 -56.27
C THR A 38 11.96 48.02 -55.09
N THR A 39 13.04 47.26 -55.32
CA THR A 39 14.45 47.73 -55.37
C THR A 39 15.43 46.54 -55.50
N ALA A 40 16.65 46.84 -55.96
CA ALA A 40 17.55 45.96 -56.72
C ALA A 40 18.31 44.87 -55.94
N GLY A 41 18.56 43.74 -56.62
CA GLY A 41 19.53 42.70 -56.28
C GLY A 41 19.18 41.35 -56.93
N PRO A 42 20.01 40.77 -57.82
CA PRO A 42 19.72 39.45 -58.39
C PRO A 42 20.13 38.37 -57.38
N CYS A 43 19.21 38.01 -56.49
CA CYS A 43 19.24 36.74 -55.78
C CYS A 43 17.88 36.08 -56.00
N ASN A 44 17.87 34.89 -56.60
CA ASN A 44 16.65 34.22 -57.04
C ASN A 44 15.79 33.83 -55.81
N PRO A 45 14.57 34.39 -55.63
CA PRO A 45 13.74 34.11 -54.45
C PRO A 45 13.24 32.66 -54.38
N ALA A 46 13.31 31.91 -55.48
CA ALA A 46 12.90 30.51 -55.56
C ALA A 46 13.92 29.54 -54.91
N THR A 47 15.21 29.87 -54.87
CA THR A 47 16.24 29.00 -54.25
C THR A 47 16.23 29.12 -52.73
N ALA A 48 16.01 30.33 -52.19
CA ALA A 48 15.92 30.55 -50.74
C ALA A 48 14.71 29.83 -50.10
N GLN A 49 13.54 29.84 -50.77
CA GLN A 49 12.38 29.06 -50.31
C GLN A 49 12.62 27.55 -50.39
N SER A 50 13.36 27.09 -51.40
CA SER A 50 13.70 25.68 -51.51
C SER A 50 14.62 25.23 -50.38
N ASP A 51 15.61 26.05 -50.00
CA ASP A 51 16.54 25.74 -48.91
C ASP A 51 15.83 25.69 -47.54
N GLU A 52 14.89 26.60 -47.28
CA GLU A 52 14.03 26.56 -46.09
C GLU A 52 13.17 25.29 -46.02
N LEU A 53 12.63 24.84 -47.16
CA LEU A 53 11.87 23.59 -47.24
C LEU A 53 12.75 22.36 -46.99
N TYR A 54 14.01 22.36 -47.46
CA TYR A 54 14.96 21.27 -47.18
C TYR A 54 15.35 21.20 -45.70
N GLU A 55 15.56 22.34 -45.03
CA GLU A 55 15.80 22.40 -43.58
C GLU A 55 14.58 21.88 -42.80
N MET A 56 13.38 22.30 -43.16
CA MET A 56 12.14 21.80 -42.56
C MET A 56 11.98 20.28 -42.75
N LEU A 57 12.29 19.77 -43.95
CA LEU A 57 12.25 18.35 -44.25
C LEU A 57 13.27 17.57 -43.41
N SER A 58 14.47 18.12 -43.23
CA SER A 58 15.54 17.50 -42.43
C SER A 58 15.17 17.43 -40.95
N ILE A 59 14.57 18.49 -40.41
CA ILE A 59 14.03 18.50 -39.04
C ILE A 59 12.91 17.46 -38.89
N LEU A 60 12.01 17.35 -39.88
CA LEU A 60 10.93 16.37 -39.86
C LEU A 60 11.46 14.93 -39.92
N VAL A 61 12.45 14.65 -40.76
CA VAL A 61 13.09 13.32 -40.84
C VAL A 61 13.76 12.98 -39.51
N GLY A 62 14.53 13.89 -38.92
CA GLY A 62 15.14 13.67 -37.61
C GLY A 62 14.10 13.49 -36.48
N GLY A 63 12.98 14.21 -36.55
CA GLY A 63 11.85 14.04 -35.65
C GLY A 63 11.21 12.65 -35.76
N ILE A 64 11.00 12.16 -36.98
CA ILE A 64 10.47 10.82 -37.24
C ILE A 64 11.42 9.75 -36.71
N GLU A 65 12.72 9.85 -36.99
CA GLU A 65 13.72 8.90 -36.49
C GLU A 65 13.73 8.85 -34.96
N THR A 66 13.65 10.01 -34.30
CA THR A 66 13.57 10.08 -32.84
C THR A 66 12.30 9.38 -32.32
N LEU A 67 11.15 9.63 -32.94
CA LEU A 67 9.88 8.99 -32.57
C LEU A 67 9.91 7.47 -32.80
N THR A 68 10.53 7.01 -33.89
CA THR A 68 10.72 5.57 -34.15
C THR A 68 11.58 4.91 -33.07
N ASN A 69 12.66 5.57 -32.65
CA ASN A 69 13.52 5.08 -31.57
C ASN A 69 12.76 5.04 -30.23
N ASP A 70 11.93 6.05 -29.95
CA ASP A 70 11.10 6.09 -28.74
C ASP A 70 10.01 5.01 -28.76
N GLU A 71 9.37 4.76 -29.91
CA GLU A 71 8.39 3.68 -30.07
C GLU A 71 9.03 2.32 -29.76
N GLN A 72 10.22 2.05 -30.30
CA GLN A 72 10.93 0.81 -30.05
C GLN A 72 11.37 0.67 -28.59
N ARG A 73 11.81 1.76 -27.96
CA ARG A 73 12.15 1.78 -26.53
C ARG A 73 10.94 1.46 -25.66
N LEU A 74 9.81 2.12 -25.90
CA LEU A 74 8.56 1.88 -25.18
C LEU A 74 8.07 0.44 -25.36
N ALA A 75 8.19 -0.12 -26.56
CA ALA A 75 7.84 -1.52 -26.81
C ALA A 75 8.70 -2.50 -25.99
N ASN A 76 10.00 -2.22 -25.87
CA ASN A 76 10.90 -3.03 -25.06
C ASN A 76 10.58 -2.93 -23.56
N GLU A 77 10.31 -1.74 -23.04
CA GLU A 77 9.90 -1.52 -21.65
C GLU A 77 8.56 -2.21 -21.35
N ALA A 78 7.59 -2.13 -22.26
CA ALA A 78 6.32 -2.82 -22.13
C ALA A 78 6.48 -4.34 -22.07
N LEU A 79 7.36 -4.91 -22.91
CA LEU A 79 7.66 -6.33 -22.87
C LEU A 79 8.37 -6.75 -21.57
N GLN A 80 9.31 -5.94 -21.08
CA GLN A 80 9.94 -6.20 -19.78
C GLN A 80 8.92 -6.18 -18.64
N MET A 81 8.04 -5.18 -18.60
CA MET A 81 6.96 -5.11 -17.61
C MET A 81 6.02 -6.32 -17.71
N GLN A 82 5.68 -6.75 -18.92
CA GLN A 82 4.83 -7.92 -19.17
C GLN A 82 5.41 -9.20 -18.55
N THR A 83 6.74 -9.31 -18.45
CA THR A 83 7.42 -10.44 -17.82
C THR A 83 7.68 -10.25 -16.32
N ALA A 84 7.92 -9.02 -15.86
CA ALA A 84 8.22 -8.74 -14.45
C ALA A 84 6.98 -8.81 -13.55
N ILE A 85 5.81 -8.41 -14.05
CA ILE A 85 4.53 -8.46 -13.31
C ILE A 85 4.19 -9.89 -12.84
N PRO A 86 4.17 -10.93 -13.71
CA PRO A 86 3.83 -12.27 -13.28
C PRO A 86 4.86 -12.87 -12.33
N THR A 87 6.17 -12.62 -12.54
CA THR A 87 7.20 -13.09 -11.61
C THR A 87 7.05 -12.46 -10.22
N LEU A 88 6.76 -11.15 -10.17
CA LEU A 88 6.54 -10.47 -8.90
C LEU A 88 5.25 -10.95 -8.20
N ALA A 89 4.20 -11.25 -8.97
CA ALA A 89 2.97 -11.83 -8.44
C ALA A 89 3.18 -13.25 -7.85
N GLU A 90 4.06 -14.05 -8.47
CA GLU A 90 4.45 -15.36 -7.95
C GLU A 90 5.23 -15.23 -6.64
N GLU A 91 6.24 -14.36 -6.59
CA GLU A 91 7.02 -14.11 -5.38
C GLU A 91 6.16 -13.55 -4.25
N PHE A 92 5.23 -12.64 -4.57
CA PHE A 92 4.24 -12.15 -3.60
C PHE A 92 3.36 -13.29 -3.06
N SER A 93 2.94 -14.22 -3.92
CA SER A 93 2.14 -15.38 -3.51
C SER A 93 2.93 -16.30 -2.57
N LYS A 94 4.23 -16.51 -2.83
CA LYS A 94 5.12 -17.30 -1.96
C LYS A 94 5.31 -16.65 -0.60
N VAL A 95 5.61 -15.35 -0.57
CA VAL A 95 5.77 -14.58 0.67
C VAL A 95 4.48 -14.61 1.49
N LYS A 96 3.34 -14.42 0.83
CA LYS A 96 2.03 -14.47 1.46
C LYS A 96 1.79 -15.83 2.15
N LEU A 97 1.94 -16.95 1.43
CA LEU A 97 1.77 -18.28 2.00
C LEU A 97 2.72 -18.54 3.19
N SER A 98 3.98 -18.11 3.07
CA SER A 98 4.95 -18.23 4.16
C SER A 98 4.56 -17.41 5.39
N ASP A 99 3.96 -16.23 5.20
CA ASP A 99 3.48 -15.38 6.29
C ASP A 99 2.26 -16.00 6.98
N GLU A 100 1.31 -16.55 6.22
CA GLU A 100 0.18 -17.29 6.78
C GLU A 100 0.60 -18.53 7.59
N GLU A 101 1.60 -19.29 7.11
CA GLU A 101 2.15 -20.44 7.84
C GLU A 101 2.84 -19.99 9.15
N SER A 102 3.67 -18.96 9.08
CA SER A 102 4.32 -18.37 10.25
C SER A 102 3.31 -17.86 11.28
N ASN A 103 2.24 -17.19 10.82
CA ASN A 103 1.20 -16.69 11.71
C ASN A 103 0.42 -17.84 12.37
N ALA A 104 0.08 -18.90 11.63
CA ALA A 104 -0.56 -20.08 12.21
C ALA A 104 0.33 -20.76 13.27
N PHE A 105 1.63 -20.84 13.02
CA PHE A 105 2.59 -21.34 14.02
C PHE A 105 2.62 -20.46 15.27
N LEU A 106 2.68 -19.13 15.10
CA LEU A 106 2.66 -18.18 16.21
C LEU A 106 1.37 -18.26 17.02
N GLU A 107 0.21 -18.48 16.39
CA GLU A 107 -1.05 -18.74 17.09
C GLU A 107 -0.98 -19.98 17.96
N GLY A 108 -0.42 -21.08 17.43
CA GLY A 108 -0.19 -22.30 18.21
C GLY A 108 0.71 -22.07 19.42
N VAL A 109 1.82 -21.34 19.25
CA VAL A 109 2.72 -20.98 20.36
C VAL A 109 2.01 -20.13 21.40
N ARG A 110 1.24 -19.11 20.98
CA ARG A 110 0.46 -18.25 21.89
C ARG A 110 -0.56 -19.06 22.70
N HIS A 111 -1.27 -19.98 22.05
CA HIS A 111 -2.23 -20.84 22.72
C HIS A 111 -1.57 -21.73 23.78
N ASN A 112 -0.45 -22.38 23.43
CA ASN A 112 0.31 -23.20 24.37
C ASN A 112 0.83 -22.38 25.55
N GLN A 113 1.30 -21.15 25.31
CA GLN A 113 1.75 -20.26 26.36
C GLN A 113 0.62 -19.89 27.34
N ALA A 114 -0.60 -19.67 26.82
CA ALA A 114 -1.76 -19.37 27.66
C ALA A 114 -2.11 -20.55 28.59
N ILE A 115 -2.09 -21.78 28.07
CA ILE A 115 -2.31 -23.00 28.86
C ILE A 115 -1.24 -23.14 29.95
N LEU A 116 0.04 -23.03 29.57
CA LEU A 116 1.15 -23.16 30.53
C LEU A 116 1.09 -22.11 31.65
N ASN A 117 0.70 -20.87 31.31
CA ASN A 117 0.51 -19.82 32.31
C ASN A 117 -0.65 -20.14 33.26
N GLN A 118 -1.76 -20.67 32.74
CA GLN A 118 -2.89 -21.10 33.56
C GLN A 118 -2.51 -22.24 34.51
N ASP A 119 -1.78 -23.24 34.02
CA ASP A 119 -1.29 -24.36 34.82
C ASP A 119 -0.32 -23.89 35.91
N LEU A 120 0.58 -22.97 35.58
CA LEU A 120 1.50 -22.37 36.55
C LEU A 120 0.71 -21.69 37.68
N LEU A 121 -0.27 -20.86 37.35
CA LEU A 121 -1.10 -20.18 38.35
C LEU A 121 -1.85 -21.19 39.24
N SER A 122 -2.41 -22.24 38.65
CA SER A 122 -3.10 -23.31 39.41
C SER A 122 -2.14 -24.07 40.34
N LEU A 123 -0.92 -24.38 39.89
CA LEU A 123 0.09 -25.02 40.73
C LEU A 123 0.56 -24.10 41.85
N GLN A 124 0.72 -22.81 41.57
CA GLN A 124 1.11 -21.82 42.57
C GLN A 124 0.04 -21.66 43.65
N GLU A 125 -1.24 -21.65 43.27
CA GLU A 125 -2.37 -21.67 44.21
C GLU A 125 -2.33 -22.93 45.10
N LYS A 126 -2.20 -24.12 44.49
CA LYS A 126 -2.08 -25.38 45.24
C LYS A 126 -0.90 -25.40 46.21
N ILE A 127 0.24 -24.87 45.82
CA ILE A 127 1.42 -24.78 46.69
C ILE A 127 1.14 -23.85 47.86
N ASN A 128 0.55 -22.68 47.62
CA ASN A 128 0.19 -21.75 48.69
C ASN A 128 -0.81 -22.37 49.68
N ASP A 129 -1.79 -23.11 49.17
CA ASP A 129 -2.76 -23.83 50.00
C ASP A 129 -2.04 -24.86 50.88
N LEU A 130 -1.18 -25.70 50.29
CA LEU A 130 -0.42 -26.71 51.03
C LEU A 130 0.56 -26.12 52.05
N GLN A 131 1.15 -24.96 51.78
CA GLN A 131 2.05 -24.27 52.72
C GLN A 131 1.34 -23.80 53.99
N CYS A 132 0.02 -23.61 53.93
CA CYS A 132 -0.78 -23.08 55.03
C CYS A 132 -1.55 -24.16 55.82
N VAL A 133 -1.38 -25.45 55.47
CA VAL A 133 -2.09 -26.57 56.10
C VAL A 133 -1.18 -27.32 57.08
N SER A 134 -1.71 -27.62 58.27
CA SER A 134 -1.09 -28.51 59.24
C SER A 134 -1.89 -29.81 59.39
N TYR A 135 -1.19 -30.90 59.74
CA TYR A 135 -1.75 -32.26 59.90
C TYR A 135 -1.50 -32.86 61.29
N ASP A 136 -1.08 -32.05 62.25
CA ASP A 136 -0.78 -32.46 63.63
C ASP A 136 -1.89 -32.01 64.62
N GLY A 137 -3.00 -31.47 64.12
CA GLY A 137 -4.06 -30.87 64.91
C GLY A 137 -3.77 -29.46 65.43
N THR A 138 -2.63 -28.84 65.09
CA THR A 138 -2.26 -27.50 65.55
C THR A 138 -2.58 -26.44 64.48
N LEU A 139 -3.50 -25.51 64.76
CA LEU A 139 -3.77 -24.37 63.86
C LEU A 139 -2.93 -23.14 64.23
N VAL A 140 -2.14 -22.63 63.28
CA VAL A 140 -1.49 -21.31 63.37
C VAL A 140 -2.08 -20.39 62.32
N TRP A 141 -2.85 -19.39 62.75
CA TRP A 141 -3.50 -18.45 61.84
C TRP A 141 -2.99 -17.02 62.04
N LYS A 142 -2.29 -16.51 61.03
CA LYS A 142 -1.82 -15.12 61.01
C LYS A 142 -2.88 -14.21 60.37
N ILE A 143 -3.43 -13.29 61.16
CA ILE A 143 -4.33 -12.25 60.67
C ILE A 143 -3.50 -11.02 60.29
N ALA A 144 -3.21 -10.87 58.99
CA ALA A 144 -2.55 -9.68 58.46
C ALA A 144 -3.55 -8.52 58.28
N ASN A 145 -3.04 -7.28 58.19
CA ASN A 145 -3.81 -6.06 57.95
C ASN A 145 -5.00 -5.86 58.90
N PHE A 146 -4.76 -6.08 60.20
CA PHE A 146 -5.81 -6.03 61.23
C PHE A 146 -6.63 -4.73 61.20
N HIS A 147 -5.99 -3.57 61.00
CA HIS A 147 -6.68 -2.28 61.00
C HIS A 147 -7.73 -2.18 59.88
N GLU A 148 -7.38 -2.57 58.66
CA GLU A 148 -8.31 -2.59 57.51
C GLU A 148 -9.47 -3.55 57.78
N LYS A 149 -9.16 -4.76 58.23
CA LYS A 149 -10.17 -5.79 58.55
C LYS A 149 -11.13 -5.34 59.66
N MET A 150 -10.64 -4.56 60.63
CA MET A 150 -11.49 -3.98 61.67
C MET A 150 -12.43 -2.90 61.14
N ILE A 151 -12.00 -2.07 60.19
CA ILE A 151 -12.85 -1.08 59.53
C ILE A 151 -13.94 -1.79 58.70
N ASP A 152 -13.58 -2.84 57.96
CA ASP A 152 -14.54 -3.63 57.18
C ASP A 152 -15.58 -4.31 58.10
N ALA A 153 -15.19 -4.75 59.30
CA ALA A 153 -16.10 -5.31 60.28
C ALA A 153 -17.03 -4.25 60.89
N GLN A 154 -16.51 -3.06 61.23
CA GLN A 154 -17.31 -1.95 61.78
C GLN A 154 -18.31 -1.38 60.77
N SER A 155 -17.96 -1.40 59.48
CA SER A 155 -18.85 -0.98 58.38
C SER A 155 -19.83 -2.08 57.93
N GLU A 156 -19.85 -3.24 58.62
CA GLU A 156 -20.64 -4.42 58.30
C GLU A 156 -20.37 -5.05 56.92
N ARG A 157 -19.32 -4.60 56.21
CA ARG A 157 -18.94 -5.13 54.91
C ARG A 157 -18.42 -6.58 55.00
N GLN A 158 -17.66 -6.88 56.05
CA GLN A 158 -17.18 -8.23 56.33
C GLN A 158 -17.03 -8.43 57.85
N THR A 159 -18.00 -9.10 58.47
CA THR A 159 -18.07 -9.27 59.93
C THR A 159 -17.35 -10.52 60.45
N SER A 160 -17.00 -11.46 59.57
CA SER A 160 -16.28 -12.67 59.92
C SER A 160 -15.28 -13.09 58.83
N ILE A 161 -14.24 -13.81 59.26
CA ILE A 161 -13.22 -14.42 58.42
C ILE A 161 -12.98 -15.85 58.90
N TYR A 162 -12.60 -16.73 57.97
CA TYR A 162 -12.32 -18.13 58.25
C TYR A 162 -10.82 -18.37 58.17
N SER A 163 -10.32 -19.26 59.04
CA SER A 163 -8.94 -19.74 58.95
C SER A 163 -8.77 -20.67 57.74
N PRO A 164 -7.53 -20.86 57.26
CA PRO A 164 -7.20 -21.97 56.39
C PRO A 164 -7.58 -23.32 57.04
N PRO A 165 -7.79 -24.38 56.23
CA PRO A 165 -8.06 -25.71 56.76
C PRO A 165 -6.84 -26.26 57.52
N PHE A 166 -7.11 -27.03 58.57
CA PHE A 166 -6.12 -27.80 59.31
C PHE A 166 -6.72 -29.16 59.67
N TYR A 167 -5.88 -30.16 59.84
CA TYR A 167 -6.29 -31.55 60.04
C TYR A 167 -5.66 -32.12 61.30
N SER A 168 -6.37 -33.04 61.97
CA SER A 168 -5.89 -33.79 63.14
C SER A 168 -4.83 -34.82 62.80
N SER A 169 -4.87 -35.37 61.59
CA SER A 169 -3.91 -36.34 61.07
C SER A 169 -3.84 -36.26 59.53
N PRO A 170 -2.83 -36.86 58.87
CA PRO A 170 -2.77 -36.97 57.41
C PRO A 170 -3.97 -37.70 56.78
N ASN A 171 -4.66 -38.55 57.54
CA ASN A 171 -5.75 -39.41 57.07
C ASN A 171 -7.13 -38.99 57.61
N GLY A 172 -7.23 -37.84 58.28
CA GLY A 172 -8.40 -37.43 59.06
C GLY A 172 -8.18 -37.57 60.55
#